data_AF-A0A7C3Q0X5-F1
#
_entry.id   AF-A0A7C3Q0X5-F1
#
_cell.length_a   1.000
_cell.length_b   1.000
_cell.length_c   1.000
_cell.angle_alpha   90.00
_cell.angle_beta   90.00
_cell.angle_gamma   90.00
#
_symmetry.space_group_name_H-M   'P 1'
#
loop_
_entity.id
_entity.type
_entity.pdbx_description
1 polymer ?
#
loop_
_entity_poly.entity_id
_entity_poly.type
_entity_poly.pdbx_seq_one_letter_code
_entity_poly.pdbx_strand_id
1 'polypeptide(L)' 'MVLNIFKRKKEEKKEEIKKSIGTCFVCNNSIFEGEDYKTVNFQNQKFLIHKKCFRQMKKIAKQYIKGNIKLPK' A
#
# COMPACT_ATOMS: atom_id res chain seq x y z
N MET A 1 19.47 51.04 -1.01
CA MET A 1 19.70 49.89 -1.90
C MET A 1 19.42 48.64 -1.09
N VAL A 2 18.23 48.08 -1.29
CA VAL A 2 17.62 47.08 -0.41
C VAL A 2 18.13 45.69 -0.78
N LEU A 3 18.84 45.09 0.16
CA LEU A 3 19.36 43.74 0.14
C LEU A 3 18.25 42.70 -0.11
N ASN A 4 18.58 41.73 -0.96
CA ASN A 4 18.17 40.33 -0.83
C ASN A 4 16.66 40.02 -0.72
N ILE A 5 15.93 40.30 -1.79
CA ILE A 5 14.72 39.51 -2.16
C ILE A 5 15.14 38.35 -3.07
N PHE A 6 16.32 37.78 -2.82
CA PHE A 6 16.70 36.49 -3.39
C PHE A 6 16.07 35.39 -2.54
N LYS A 7 15.38 34.47 -3.21
CA LYS A 7 15.35 33.04 -2.82
C LYS A 7 14.60 32.67 -1.54
N ARG A 8 13.33 33.05 -1.38
CA ARG A 8 12.42 32.34 -0.45
C ARG A 8 11.12 31.81 -1.08
N LYS A 9 11.03 31.80 -2.41
CA LYS A 9 9.90 31.20 -3.16
C LYS A 9 10.17 29.80 -3.71
N LYS A 10 11.27 29.15 -3.31
CA LYS A 10 11.79 27.92 -3.97
C LYS A 10 11.85 26.68 -3.07
N GLU A 11 11.09 26.65 -1.98
CA GLU A 11 11.02 25.49 -1.06
C GLU A 11 9.60 25.12 -0.65
N GLU A 12 8.59 25.42 -1.49
CA GLU A 12 7.34 24.67 -1.44
C GLU A 12 7.42 23.48 -2.42
N LYS A 13 8.49 22.69 -2.29
CA LYS A 13 8.35 21.24 -2.47
C LYS A 13 7.46 20.79 -1.31
N LYS A 14 6.15 20.93 -1.48
CA LYS A 14 5.22 19.99 -0.87
C LYS A 14 5.60 18.64 -1.47
N GLU A 15 6.58 17.99 -0.85
CA GLU A 15 6.54 16.54 -0.75
C GLU A 15 5.18 16.27 -0.13
N GLU A 16 4.18 16.03 -0.98
CA GLU A 16 3.01 15.28 -0.59
C GLU A 16 3.57 13.97 -0.07
N ILE A 17 3.81 13.93 1.24
CA ILE A 17 4.12 12.72 1.97
C ILE A 17 2.86 11.88 1.77
N LYS A 18 2.86 11.08 0.70
CA LYS A 18 1.79 10.13 0.43
C LYS A 18 1.77 9.22 1.65
N LYS A 19 0.78 9.40 2.52
CA LYS A 19 0.69 8.59 3.72
C LYS A 19 0.49 7.14 3.26
N SER A 20 1.35 6.26 3.76
CA SER A 20 1.19 4.83 3.51
C SER A 20 0.00 4.33 4.33
N ILE A 21 -1.00 3.77 3.67
CA ILE A 21 -2.18 3.15 4.29
C ILE A 21 -1.80 1.81 4.93
N GLY A 22 -0.82 1.11 4.35
CA GLY A 22 -0.31 -0.15 4.85
C GLY A 22 0.52 -0.86 3.79
N THR A 23 0.76 -2.16 3.97
CA THR A 23 1.50 -2.99 3.01
C THR A 23 0.56 -4.01 2.36
N CYS A 24 0.75 -4.22 1.06
CA CYS A 24 -0.02 -5.22 0.33
C CYS A 24 0.48 -6.63 0.66
N PHE A 25 -0.39 -7.48 1.20
CA PHE A 25 -0.06 -8.85 1.62
C PHE A 25 0.58 -9.72 0.51
N VAL A 26 0.25 -9.47 -0.75
CA VAL A 26 0.69 -10.31 -1.88
C VAL A 26 2.08 -9.92 -2.40
N CYS A 27 2.38 -8.62 -2.50
CA CYS A 27 3.59 -8.13 -3.12
C CYS A 27 4.51 -7.38 -2.15
N ASN A 28 4.13 -7.29 -0.87
CA ASN A 28 4.81 -6.60 0.22
C ASN A 28 5.15 -5.11 -0.01
N ASN A 29 4.66 -4.51 -1.10
CA ASN A 29 4.83 -3.09 -1.37
C ASN A 29 3.83 -2.26 -0.55
N SER A 30 4.23 -1.05 -0.17
CA SER A 30 3.36 -0.06 0.46
C SER A 30 2.21 0.34 -0.45
N ILE A 31 1.02 0.47 0.14
CA ILE A 31 -0.18 1.04 -0.47
C ILE A 31 -0.25 2.49 -0.02
N PHE A 32 -0.30 3.42 -0.96
CA PHE A 32 -0.35 4.85 -0.67
C PHE A 32 -1.77 5.41 -0.71
N GLU A 33 -2.02 6.51 -0.01
CA GLU A 33 -3.24 7.30 -0.17
C GLU A 33 -3.45 7.68 -1.65
N GLY A 34 -4.63 7.31 -2.18
CA GLY A 34 -4.99 7.50 -3.60
C GLY A 34 -4.75 6.29 -4.50
N GLU A 35 -4.10 5.23 -4.02
CA GLU A 35 -3.97 3.99 -4.81
C GLU A 35 -5.20 3.09 -4.72
N ASP A 36 -5.46 2.35 -5.79
CA ASP A 36 -6.54 1.37 -5.87
C ASP A 36 -6.22 0.11 -5.03
N TYR A 37 -6.80 0.01 -3.83
CA TYR A 37 -6.67 -1.16 -2.95
C TYR A 37 -8.03 -1.78 -2.57
N LYS A 38 -7.97 -2.99 -2.03
CA LYS A 38 -9.08 -3.71 -1.41
C LYS A 38 -8.65 -4.26 -0.06
N THR A 39 -9.57 -4.19 0.90
CA THR A 39 -9.44 -4.86 2.18
C THR A 39 -10.18 -6.19 2.11
N VAL A 40 -9.51 -7.28 2.48
CA VAL A 40 -10.09 -8.62 2.51
C VAL A 40 -10.04 -9.14 3.94
N ASN A 41 -11.17 -9.64 4.44
CA ASN A 41 -11.22 -10.34 5.72
C ASN A 41 -11.05 -11.85 5.45
N PHE A 42 -10.02 -12.45 6.05
CA PHE A 42 -9.73 -13.87 5.92
C PHE A 42 -9.27 -14.41 7.28
N GLN A 43 -9.93 -15.44 7.81
CA GLN A 43 -9.64 -16.03 9.13
C GLN A 43 -9.59 -15.01 10.28
N ASN A 44 -10.56 -14.10 10.32
CA ASN A 44 -10.64 -12.99 11.29
C ASN A 44 -9.47 -11.99 11.21
N GLN A 45 -8.57 -12.11 10.23
CA GLN A 45 -7.53 -11.15 9.95
C GLN A 45 -7.90 -10.28 8.74
N LYS A 46 -7.66 -8.98 8.86
CA LYS A 46 -7.87 -8.02 7.77
C LYS A 46 -6.58 -7.82 7.01
N PHE A 47 -6.59 -8.12 5.72
CA PHE A 47 -5.45 -7.93 4.82
C PHE A 47 -5.74 -6.80 3.84
N LEU A 48 -4.75 -5.93 3.65
CA LEU A 48 -4.75 -4.91 2.60
C LEU A 48 -4.07 -5.46 1.35
N ILE A 49 -4.69 -5.24 0.19
CA ILE A 49 -4.23 -5.82 -1.06
C ILE A 49 -4.45 -4.81 -2.19
N HIS A 50 -3.44 -4.58 -3.03
CA HIS A 50 -3.65 -3.81 -4.25
C HIS A 50 -4.69 -4.48 -5.14
N LYS A 51 -5.52 -3.70 -5.83
CA LYS A 51 -6.52 -4.23 -6.76
C LYS A 51 -5.90 -5.10 -7.86
N LYS A 52 -4.69 -4.75 -8.33
CA LYS A 52 -3.89 -5.55 -9.28
C LYS A 52 -3.45 -6.92 -8.72
N CYS A 53 -3.15 -6.99 -7.43
CA CYS A 53 -2.71 -8.20 -6.74
C CYS A 53 -3.88 -9.13 -6.32
N PHE A 54 -5.12 -8.69 -6.50
CA PHE A 54 -6.31 -9.45 -6.09
C PHE A 54 -6.44 -10.82 -6.77
N ARG A 55 -6.01 -10.94 -8.03
CA ARG A 55 -6.01 -12.23 -8.75
C ARG A 55 -5.05 -13.24 -8.11
N GLN A 56 -3.88 -12.79 -7.67
CA GLN A 56 -2.89 -13.62 -6.98
C GLN A 56 -3.41 -14.02 -5.59
N MET A 57 -4.01 -13.09 -4.84
CA MET A 57 -4.66 -13.40 -3.57
C MET A 57 -5.69 -14.53 -3.71
N LYS A 58 -6.54 -14.49 -4.74
CA LYS A 58 -7.52 -15.56 -5.00
C LYS A 58 -6.86 -16.92 -5.23
N LYS A 59 -5.70 -16.96 -5.90
CA LYS A 59 -4.96 -18.21 -6.11
C LYS A 59 -4.40 -18.74 -4.79
N ILE A 60 -3.80 -17.88 -3.98
CA ILE A 60 -3.27 -18.22 -2.66
C ILE A 60 -4.40 -18.73 -1.75
N ALA A 61 -5.54 -18.03 -1.69
CA ALA A 61 -6.69 -18.46 -0.90
C ALA A 61 -7.22 -19.84 -1.33
N LYS A 62 -7.28 -20.10 -2.65
CA LYS A 62 -7.67 -21.43 -3.16
C LYS A 62 -6.65 -22.51 -2.78
N GLN A 63 -5.35 -22.23 -2.86
CA GLN A 63 -4.31 -23.18 -2.47
C GLN A 63 -4.31 -23.44 -0.96
N TYR A 64 -4.59 -22.42 -0.16
CA TYR A 64 -4.77 -22.52 1.28
C TYR A 64 -5.95 -23.44 1.63
N ILE A 65 -7.13 -23.23 1.02
CA ILE A 65 -8.31 -24.08 1.24
C ILE A 65 -8.04 -25.54 0.83
N LYS A 66 -7.25 -25.74 -0.23
CA LYS A 66 -6.82 -27.08 -0.67
C LYS A 66 -5.80 -27.75 0.26
N GLY A 67 -5.30 -27.06 1.29
CA GLY A 67 -4.32 -27.60 2.23
C GLY A 67 -2.87 -27.57 1.73
N ASN A 68 -2.60 -26.94 0.57
CA ASN A 68 -1.26 -26.91 -0.01
C ASN A 68 -0.35 -25.84 0.62
N ILE A 69 -0.90 -24.91 1.40
CA ILE A 69 -0.16 -23.80 2.02
C ILE A 69 -0.70 -23.60 3.43
N LYS A 70 0.21 -23.44 4.40
CA LYS A 70 -0.10 -22.93 5.74
C LYS A 70 0.21 -21.43 5.75
N LEU A 71 -0.77 -20.61 6.12
CA LEU A 71 -0.53 -19.20 6.41
C LEU A 71 0.25 -19.12 7.74
N PRO A 72 1.20 -18.18 7.88
CA PRO A 72 1.81 -17.92 9.17
C PRO A 72 0.72 -17.54 10.18
N LYS A 73 0.81 -18.12 11.39
CA LYS A 73 -0.09 -17.83 12.51
C LYS A 73 0.14 -16.42 13.05
#